data_AF-A0A6V8CX95-F1
#
_entry.id   AF-A0A6V8CX95-F1
#
_cell.length_a   1.000
_cell.length_b   1.000
_cell.length_c   1.000
_cell.angle_alpha   90.00
_cell.angle_beta   90.00
_cell.angle_gamma   90.00
#
_symmetry.space_group_name_H-M   'P 1'
#
loop_
_entity.id
_entity.type
_entity.pdbx_description
1 polymer ?
#
loop_
_entity_poly.entity_id
_entity_poly.type
_entity_poly.pdbx_seq_one_letter_code
_entity_poly.pdbx_strand_id
1 'polypeptide(L)' 'MSGKPRLDNERDAEWRNRLSRLAYKVTRQGATERPFTGDLYTEDRDGNYHCVCCGHLLFTSEMKYDSGC' A
#
# COMPACT_ATOMS: atom_id res chain seq x y z
N MET A 1 1.50 20.49 4.40
CA MET A 1 0.18 19.88 4.70
C MET A 1 0.28 18.36 4.72
N SER A 2 1.09 17.78 5.61
CA SER A 2 1.33 16.32 5.64
C SER A 2 0.65 15.73 6.88
N GLY A 3 -0.62 15.39 6.75
CA GLY A 3 -1.34 14.65 7.78
C GLY A 3 -1.10 13.16 7.57
N LYS A 4 -0.31 12.52 8.44
CA LYS A 4 -0.21 11.06 8.45
C LYS A 4 -1.62 10.47 8.58
N PRO A 5 -2.00 9.46 7.78
CA PRO A 5 -3.31 8.86 7.87
C PRO A 5 -3.39 8.14 9.22
N ARG A 6 -4.13 8.71 10.17
CA ARG A 6 -4.47 8.00 11.40
C ARG A 6 -5.50 6.93 11.07
N LEU A 7 -5.43 5.80 11.78
CA LEU A 7 -6.53 4.84 11.83
C LEU A 7 -7.69 5.49 12.60
N ASP A 8 -8.48 6.25 11.84
CA ASP A 8 -9.70 6.86 12.29
C ASP A 8 -10.88 6.00 11.83
N ASN A 9 -11.73 5.60 12.78
CA ASN A 9 -12.91 4.78 12.54
C ASN A 9 -14.02 5.57 11.87
N GLU A 10 -14.12 6.88 12.11
CA GLU A 10 -15.15 7.73 11.51
C GLU A 10 -14.98 7.82 9.99
N ARG A 11 -13.75 7.66 9.50
CA ARG A 11 -13.40 7.69 8.08
C ARG A 11 -13.29 6.30 7.44
N ASP A 12 -13.62 5.22 8.14
CA ASP A 12 -13.45 3.86 7.60
C ASP A 12 -14.27 3.64 6.32
N ALA A 13 -15.49 4.16 6.27
CA ALA A 13 -16.36 4.06 5.10
C ALA A 13 -15.77 4.77 3.87
N GLU A 14 -15.10 5.92 4.07
CA GLU A 14 -14.40 6.63 2.99
C GLU A 14 -13.30 5.75 2.39
N TRP A 15 -12.48 5.13 3.24
CA TRP A 15 -11.39 4.25 2.79
C TRP A 15 -11.90 2.99 2.11
N ARG A 16 -13.01 2.42 2.58
CA ARG A 16 -13.65 1.25 1.97
C ARG A 16 -14.14 1.54 0.54
N ASN A 17 -14.55 2.77 0.26
CA ASN A 17 -14.96 3.21 -1.08
C ASN A 17 -13.78 3.62 -1.97
N ARG A 18 -12.71 4.19 -1.39
CA ARG A 18 -11.55 4.69 -2.13
C ARG A 18 -10.56 3.60 -2.54
N LEU A 19 -10.40 2.56 -1.72
CA LEU A 19 -9.40 1.52 -1.90
C LEU A 19 -9.99 0.29 -2.60
N SER A 20 -9.13 -0.46 -3.30
CA SER A 20 -9.50 -1.81 -3.74
C SER A 20 -9.80 -2.68 -2.52
N ARG A 21 -10.60 -3.74 -2.71
CA ARG A 21 -10.96 -4.67 -1.62
C ARG A 21 -9.72 -5.26 -0.93
N LEU A 22 -8.68 -5.59 -1.70
CA LEU A 22 -7.43 -6.12 -1.14
C LEU A 22 -6.64 -5.03 -0.39
N ALA A 23 -6.47 -3.85 -0.99
CA ALA A 23 -5.76 -2.75 -0.36
C ALA A 23 -6.42 -2.32 0.96
N TYR A 24 -7.75 -2.27 1.03
CA TYR A 24 -8.49 -2.01 2.26
C TYR A 24 -8.21 -3.09 3.33
N LYS A 25 -8.31 -4.38 2.97
CA LYS A 25 -8.02 -5.48 3.90
C LYS A 25 -6.59 -5.42 4.45
N VAL A 26 -5.60 -5.18 3.59
CA VAL A 26 -4.19 -5.11 4.00
C VAL A 26 -3.94 -3.89 4.89
N THR A 27 -4.30 -2.68 4.43
CA THR A 27 -3.92 -1.43 5.10
C THR A 27 -4.81 -1.06 6.29
N ARG A 28 -6.04 -1.59 6.39
CA ARG A 28 -7.00 -1.25 7.45
C ARG A 28 -7.34 -2.42 8.36
N GLN A 29 -7.22 -3.66 7.88
CA GLN A 29 -7.57 -4.86 8.66
C GLN A 29 -6.35 -5.75 8.98
N GLY A 30 -5.14 -5.34 8.61
CA GLY A 30 -3.92 -6.10 8.89
C GLY A 30 -3.82 -7.44 8.17
N ALA A 31 -4.55 -7.60 7.06
CA ALA A 31 -4.42 -8.79 6.23
C ALA A 31 -3.09 -8.80 5.46
N THR A 32 -2.76 -9.94 4.88
CA THR A 32 -1.63 -10.12 3.97
C THR A 32 -2.14 -10.62 2.62
N GLU A 33 -1.59 -10.10 1.53
CA GLU A 33 -1.87 -10.63 0.19
C GLU A 33 -1.28 -12.05 0.02
N ARG A 34 -1.71 -12.76 -1.03
CA ARG A 34 -1.14 -14.08 -1.31
C ARG A 34 0.25 -13.92 -1.93
N PRO A 35 1.19 -14.85 -1.66
CA PRO A 35 2.51 -14.82 -2.30
C PRO A 35 2.40 -14.72 -3.82
N PHE A 36 3.29 -13.95 -4.43
CA PHE A 36 3.43 -13.82 -5.90
C PHE A 36 2.20 -13.24 -6.62
N THR A 37 1.28 -12.57 -5.90
CA THR A 37 0.05 -12.01 -6.49
C THR A 37 -0.02 -10.49 -6.54
N GLY A 38 0.91 -9.79 -5.88
CA GLY A 38 0.93 -8.33 -5.89
C GLY A 38 1.31 -7.78 -7.27
N ASP A 39 0.60 -6.74 -7.73
CA ASP A 39 0.83 -6.13 -9.06
C ASP A 39 2.26 -5.63 -9.25
N LEU A 40 2.96 -5.30 -8.15
CA LEU A 40 4.32 -4.78 -8.15
C LEU A 40 5.37 -5.84 -7.75
N TYR A 41 4.99 -7.12 -7.70
CA TYR A 41 5.89 -8.22 -7.32
C TYR A 41 7.10 -8.28 -8.26
N THR A 42 6.86 -8.41 -9.57
CA THR A 42 7.90 -8.45 -10.61
C THR A 42 8.25 -7.08 -11.19
N GLU A 43 7.89 -5.98 -10.53
CA GLU A 43 8.18 -4.62 -11.01
C GLU A 43 9.67 -4.29 -10.86
N ASP A 44 10.29 -3.79 -11.92
CA ASP A 44 11.71 -3.44 -12.00
C ASP A 44 11.97 -2.03 -12.57
N ARG A 45 10.93 -1.31 -12.99
CA ARG A 45 11.08 0.06 -13.52
C ARG A 45 11.51 1.03 -12.41
N ASP A 46 12.24 2.07 -12.82
CA ASP A 46 12.60 3.16 -11.93
C ASP A 46 11.37 3.95 -11.45
N GLY A 47 11.27 4.18 -10.14
CA GLY A 47 10.11 4.84 -9.57
C GLY A 47 10.09 4.93 -8.05
N ASN A 48 8.96 5.43 -7.55
CA ASN A 48 8.71 5.74 -6.14
C ASN A 48 7.45 5.03 -5.65
N TYR A 49 7.56 4.34 -4.53
CA TYR A 49 6.45 3.64 -3.89
C TYR A 49 5.82 4.52 -2.82
N HIS A 50 4.57 4.92 -3.07
CA HIS A 50 3.82 5.80 -2.19
C HIS A 50 2.75 5.01 -1.42
N CYS A 51 2.49 5.43 -0.18
CA CYS A 51 1.39 4.89 0.61
C CYS A 51 0.06 5.10 -0.12
N VAL A 52 -0.65 4.02 -0.44
CA VAL A 52 -1.95 4.08 -1.13
C VAL A 52 -3.01 4.85 -0.35
N CYS A 53 -2.85 5.01 0.96
CA CYS A 53 -3.77 5.78 1.80
C CYS A 53 -3.49 7.30 1.68
N CYS A 54 -2.27 7.74 1.97
CA CYS A 54 -1.96 9.18 2.12
C CYS A 54 -1.01 9.77 1.08
N GLY A 55 -0.46 8.96 0.17
CA GLY A 55 0.51 9.40 -0.83
C GLY A 55 1.89 9.71 -0.26
N HIS A 56 2.19 9.39 0.99
CA HIS A 56 3.54 9.58 1.53
C HIS A 56 4.53 8.63 0.83
N LEU A 57 5.70 9.15 0.44
CA LEU A 57 6.79 8.34 -0.09
C LEU A 57 7.27 7.35 0.97
N LEU A 58 7.29 6.05 0.65
CA LEU A 58 7.74 5.00 1.55
C LEU A 58 9.15 4.51 1.18
N PHE A 59 9.38 4.22 -0.10
CA PHE A 59 10.66 3.73 -0.63
C PHE A 59 10.77 4.00 -2.13
N THR A 60 11.99 3.90 -2.67
CA THR A 60 12.29 4.04 -4.11
C THR A 60 12.60 2.67 -4.74
N SER A 61 12.60 2.59 -6.07
CA SER A 61 13.00 1.39 -6.82
C SER A 61 14.42 0.93 -6.48
N GLU A 62 15.34 1.86 -6.20
CA GLU A 62 16.72 1.56 -5.76
C GLU A 62 16.77 0.75 -4.46
N MET A 63 15.72 0.83 -3.62
CA MET A 63 15.60 0.10 -2.36
C MET A 63 14.90 -1.25 -2.52
N LYS A 64 14.31 -1.54 -3.70
CA LYS A 64 13.62 -2.81 -3.97
C LYS A 64 14.62 -3.91 -4.28
N TYR A 65 14.39 -5.09 -3.71
CA TYR A 65 15.17 -6.30 -3.95
C TYR A 65 14.21 -7.49 -4.09
N ASP A 66 14.46 -8.39 -5.04
CA ASP A 66 13.67 -9.62 -5.20
C ASP A 66 14.15 -10.69 -4.21
N SER A 67 13.36 -10.91 -3.14
CA SER A 67 13.68 -11.88 -2.11
C SER A 67 13.22 -13.31 -2.43
N GLY A 68 12.38 -13.51 -3.45
CA GLY A 68 11.84 -14.83 -3.81
C GLY A 68 10.92 -15.47 -2.75
N CYS A 69 10.31 -14.69 -1.86
CA CYS A 69 9.43 -15.17 -0.78
C CYS A 69 7.95 -15.18 -1.14
#